data_AF-X1I6E7-F1
#
_entry.id   AF-X1I6E7-F1
#
_cell.length_a   1.000
_cell.length_b   1.000
_cell.length_c   1.000
_cell.angle_alpha   90.00
_cell.angle_beta   90.00
_cell.angle_gamma   90.00
#
_symmetry.space_group_name_H-M   'P 1'
#
loop_
_entity.id
_entity.type
_entity.pdbx_description
1 polymer ?
#
loop_
_entity_poly.entity_id
_entity_poly.type
_entity_poly.pdbx_seq_one_letter_code
_entity_poly.pdbx_strand_id
1 'polypeptide(L)'
;MENKQAISKILIYGNAKTKEAVIRRALSLKEGQKYNTDLIEESRKKLMDLEIFTHVDIEIKKSDEGVILLVIIKEKPSISFSPHLIYAEETYKSYFGFELGYKNLSGKNQKLWLTTAVGNLKKIEFGYQNNYYIDFFWGVSLS
;
A
#
# COMPACT_ATOMS: atom_id res chain seq x y z
N MET A 1 -26.69 23.97 -19.14
CA MET A 1 -25.57 23.42 -19.92
C MET A 1 -24.83 22.46 -19.02
N GLU A 2 -25.01 21.16 -19.25
CA GLU A 2 -24.38 20.08 -18.50
C GLU A 2 -22.86 20.23 -18.59
N ASN A 3 -22.19 20.21 -17.44
CA ASN A 3 -20.77 20.55 -17.35
C ASN A 3 -19.97 19.37 -17.91
N LYS A 4 -19.70 19.35 -19.23
CA LYS A 4 -18.92 18.31 -19.94
C LYS A 4 -17.51 18.05 -19.37
N GLN A 5 -17.12 18.78 -18.33
CA GLN A 5 -15.86 18.65 -17.60
C GLN A 5 -16.03 18.10 -16.17
N ALA A 6 -17.24 17.82 -15.71
CA ALA A 6 -17.46 17.19 -14.41
C ALA A 6 -17.21 15.68 -14.49
N ILE A 7 -16.66 15.11 -13.42
CA ILE A 7 -16.46 13.67 -13.28
C ILE A 7 -17.83 13.05 -13.01
N SER A 8 -18.38 12.32 -13.96
CA SER A 8 -19.64 11.60 -13.77
C SER A 8 -19.45 10.34 -12.95
N LYS A 9 -18.34 9.61 -13.17
CA LYS A 9 -18.08 8.33 -12.52
C LYS A 9 -16.60 8.03 -12.37
N ILE A 10 -16.25 7.34 -11.29
CA ILE A 10 -14.93 6.74 -11.10
C ILE A 10 -15.11 5.21 -11.08
N LEU A 11 -14.46 4.54 -12.02
CA LEU A 11 -14.46 3.08 -12.15
C LEU A 11 -13.07 2.54 -11.78
N ILE A 12 -13.03 1.52 -10.94
CA ILE A 12 -11.77 0.95 -10.43
C ILE A 12 -11.65 -0.49 -10.94
N TYR A 13 -10.49 -0.83 -11.48
CA TYR A 13 -10.18 -2.14 -12.08
C TYR A 13 -8.88 -2.70 -11.54
N GLY A 14 -8.81 -4.04 -11.44
CA GLY A 14 -7.61 -4.76 -10.98
C GLY A 14 -7.49 -4.91 -9.46
N ASN A 15 -8.50 -4.49 -8.70
CA ASN A 15 -8.57 -4.61 -7.24
C ASN A 15 -9.19 -5.94 -6.78
N ALA A 16 -8.56 -7.06 -7.11
CA ALA A 16 -9.08 -8.39 -6.76
C ALA A 16 -9.13 -8.63 -5.24
N LYS A 17 -8.13 -8.14 -4.50
CA LYS A 17 -8.06 -8.29 -3.03
C LYS A 17 -8.35 -6.98 -2.29
N THR A 18 -7.92 -5.85 -2.84
CA THR A 18 -8.01 -4.54 -2.21
C THR A 18 -9.44 -4.03 -2.25
N LYS A 19 -9.93 -3.58 -1.09
CA LYS A 19 -11.26 -2.99 -1.01
C LYS A 19 -11.29 -1.69 -1.77
N GLU A 20 -12.33 -1.50 -2.56
CA GLU A 20 -12.54 -0.28 -3.34
C GLU A 20 -12.51 0.98 -2.47
N ALA A 21 -13.03 0.90 -1.24
CA ALA A 21 -12.98 1.99 -0.26
C ALA A 21 -11.56 2.47 0.06
N VAL A 22 -10.53 1.60 -0.02
CA VAL A 22 -9.11 1.96 0.18
C VAL A 22 -8.57 2.75 -1.00
N ILE A 23 -9.01 2.42 -2.21
CA ILE A 23 -8.61 3.12 -3.43
C ILE A 23 -9.33 4.47 -3.49
N ARG A 24 -10.64 4.49 -3.27
CA ARG A 24 -11.46 5.72 -3.29
C ARG A 24 -11.00 6.78 -2.28
N ARG A 25 -10.57 6.37 -1.07
CA ARG A 25 -10.05 7.32 -0.06
C ARG A 25 -8.69 7.93 -0.41
N ALA A 26 -7.92 7.30 -1.31
CA ALA A 26 -6.62 7.79 -1.73
C ALA A 26 -6.74 8.77 -2.91
N LEU A 27 -7.86 8.74 -3.64
CA LEU A 27 -8.13 9.69 -4.71
C LEU A 27 -8.34 11.09 -4.12
N SER A 28 -7.65 12.09 -4.69
CA SER A 28 -7.93 13.50 -4.46
C SER A 28 -9.19 13.97 -5.19
N LEU A 29 -9.72 13.13 -6.10
CA LEU A 29 -10.89 13.45 -6.89
C LEU A 29 -12.14 12.69 -6.44
N LYS A 30 -13.30 13.34 -6.58
CA LYS A 30 -14.63 12.79 -6.30
C LYS A 30 -15.56 12.95 -7.50
N GLU A 31 -16.58 12.11 -7.57
CA GLU A 31 -17.66 12.24 -8.55
C GLU A 31 -18.42 13.56 -8.31
N GLY A 32 -18.89 14.21 -9.38
CA GLY A 32 -19.61 15.48 -9.38
C GLY A 32 -18.74 16.75 -9.48
N GLN A 33 -17.43 16.67 -9.26
CA GLN A 33 -16.55 17.84 -9.40
C GLN A 33 -15.87 17.91 -10.77
N LYS A 34 -15.36 19.09 -11.15
CA LYS A 34 -14.58 19.23 -12.39
C LYS A 34 -13.30 18.40 -12.35
N TYR A 35 -12.98 17.70 -13.44
CA TYR A 35 -11.70 17.01 -13.55
C TYR A 35 -10.56 18.04 -13.57
N ASN A 36 -9.48 17.72 -12.88
CA ASN A 36 -8.26 18.52 -12.84
C ASN A 36 -7.08 17.56 -12.96
N THR A 37 -6.25 17.77 -13.98
CA THR A 37 -5.07 16.93 -14.26
C THR A 37 -4.10 16.89 -13.07
N ASP A 38 -3.89 17.99 -12.36
CA ASP A 38 -2.99 18.02 -11.19
C ASP A 38 -3.50 17.11 -10.07
N LEU A 39 -4.82 17.10 -9.84
CA LEU A 39 -5.44 16.21 -8.85
C LEU A 39 -5.47 14.75 -9.31
N ILE A 40 -5.45 14.50 -10.63
CA ILE A 40 -5.28 13.13 -11.18
C ILE A 40 -3.87 12.63 -10.89
N GLU A 41 -2.85 13.45 -11.16
CA GLU A 41 -1.46 13.11 -10.86
C GLU A 41 -1.23 12.91 -9.36
N GLU A 42 -1.81 13.79 -8.53
CA GLU A 42 -1.77 13.63 -7.07
C GLU A 42 -2.45 12.32 -6.63
N SER A 43 -3.59 11.98 -7.23
CA SER A 43 -4.29 10.72 -6.96
C SER A 43 -3.45 9.50 -7.35
N ARG A 44 -2.79 9.54 -8.51
CA ARG A 44 -1.87 8.49 -8.97
C ARG A 44 -0.72 8.31 -7.97
N LYS A 45 -0.12 9.43 -7.54
CA LYS A 45 0.96 9.42 -6.53
C LYS A 45 0.47 8.82 -5.20
N LYS A 46 -0.65 9.29 -4.65
CA LYS A 46 -1.22 8.77 -3.40
C LYS A 46 -1.52 7.28 -3.46
N LEU A 47 -2.04 6.80 -4.58
CA LEU A 47 -2.27 5.37 -4.79
C LEU A 47 -0.96 4.58 -4.82
N MET A 48 0.10 5.13 -5.44
CA MET A 48 1.41 4.48 -5.40
C MET A 48 2.05 4.49 -4.01
N ASP A 49 1.85 5.56 -3.24
CA ASP A 49 2.34 5.71 -1.86
C ASP A 49 1.67 4.72 -0.89
N LEU A 50 0.55 4.08 -1.27
CA LEU A 50 -0.01 2.95 -0.51
C LEU A 50 0.92 1.72 -0.52
N GLU A 51 1.90 1.68 -1.42
CA GLU A 51 2.89 0.60 -1.59
C GLU A 51 2.33 -0.81 -1.81
N ILE A 52 1.03 -0.96 -2.10
CA ILE A 52 0.35 -2.25 -2.33
C ILE A 52 0.04 -2.53 -3.81
N PHE A 53 0.39 -1.60 -4.70
CA PHE A 53 0.24 -1.74 -6.15
C PHE A 53 1.61 -1.71 -6.83
N THR A 54 1.81 -2.54 -7.86
CA THR A 54 2.99 -2.48 -8.75
C THR A 54 2.80 -1.47 -9.87
N HIS A 55 1.54 -1.17 -10.21
CA HIS A 55 1.18 -0.28 -11.29
C HIS A 55 -0.15 0.41 -10.95
N VAL A 56 -0.22 1.69 -11.26
CA VAL A 56 -1.42 2.52 -11.14
C VAL A 56 -1.47 3.42 -12.37
N ASP A 57 -2.60 3.38 -13.07
CA ASP A 57 -2.91 4.32 -14.12
C ASP A 57 -4.34 4.88 -13.96
N ILE A 58 -4.53 6.09 -14.45
CA ILE A 58 -5.83 6.78 -14.42
C ILE A 58 -6.09 7.35 -15.81
N GLU A 59 -7.01 6.70 -16.54
CA GLU A 59 -7.44 7.14 -17.86
C GLU A 59 -8.69 8.04 -17.76
N ILE A 60 -8.78 8.99 -18.68
CA ILE A 60 -9.92 9.90 -18.80
C ILE A 60 -10.74 9.48 -20.03
N LYS A 61 -12.01 9.12 -19.84
CA LYS A 61 -12.95 8.87 -20.93
C LYS A 61 -14.06 9.90 -20.94
N LYS A 62 -14.36 10.45 -22.12
CA LYS A 62 -15.50 11.35 -22.32
C LYS A 62 -16.77 10.51 -22.53
N SER A 63 -17.86 10.96 -21.93
CA SER A 63 -19.21 10.41 -22.04
C SER A 63 -20.20 11.56 -22.24
N ASP A 64 -21.44 11.23 -22.59
CA ASP A 64 -22.53 12.20 -22.73
C ASP A 64 -22.85 12.86 -21.37
N GLU A 65 -22.74 12.09 -20.28
CA GLU A 65 -22.99 12.53 -18.89
C GLU A 65 -21.79 13.28 -18.25
N GLY A 66 -20.67 13.43 -18.97
CA GLY A 66 -19.45 14.07 -18.46
C GLY A 66 -18.20 13.21 -18.63
N VAL A 67 -17.31 13.23 -17.63
CA VAL A 67 -16.01 12.54 -17.68
C VAL A 67 -16.00 11.33 -16.76
N ILE A 68 -15.60 10.17 -17.30
CA ILE A 68 -15.38 8.94 -16.54
C ILE A 68 -13.88 8.79 -16.29
N LEU A 69 -13.49 8.59 -15.03
CA LEU A 69 -12.12 8.23 -14.67
C LEU A 69 -12.01 6.71 -14.52
N LEU A 70 -11.11 6.09 -15.26
CA LEU A 70 -10.78 4.68 -15.13
C LEU A 70 -9.49 4.53 -14.33
N VAL A 71 -9.61 4.06 -13.10
CA VAL A 71 -8.47 3.76 -12.22
C VAL A 71 -8.09 2.30 -12.43
N ILE A 72 -6.99 2.07 -13.13
CA ILE A 72 -6.49 0.73 -13.48
C ILE A 72 -5.28 0.44 -12.59
N ILE A 73 -5.36 -0.63 -11.81
CA ILE A 73 -4.28 -1.00 -10.89
C ILE A 73 -3.80 -2.44 -11.10
N LYS A 74 -2.58 -2.71 -10.64
CA LYS A 74 -2.06 -4.07 -10.50
C LYS A 74 -1.55 -4.27 -9.08
N GLU A 75 -2.13 -5.21 -8.36
CA GLU A 75 -1.78 -5.51 -6.96
C GLU A 75 -0.41 -6.17 -6.83
N LYS A 76 0.33 -5.79 -5.78
CA LYS A 76 1.55 -6.50 -5.37
C LYS A 76 1.21 -7.84 -4.72
N PRO A 77 2.15 -8.81 -4.75
CA PRO A 77 2.08 -9.97 -3.88
C PRO A 77 1.93 -9.56 -2.41
N SER A 78 1.05 -10.23 -1.69
CA SER A 78 0.77 -9.93 -0.29
C SER A 78 1.88 -10.42 0.65
N ILE A 79 2.59 -11.50 0.30
CA ILE A 79 3.60 -12.13 1.15
C ILE A 79 4.99 -11.69 0.71
N SER A 80 5.84 -11.33 1.68
CA SER A 80 7.27 -11.08 1.48
C SER A 80 8.11 -11.91 2.44
N PHE A 81 9.29 -12.32 1.98
CA PHE A 81 10.30 -12.99 2.78
C PHE A 81 11.66 -12.34 2.52
N SER A 82 12.33 -11.92 3.59
CA SER A 82 13.60 -11.19 3.52
C SER A 82 14.59 -11.80 4.52
N PRO A 83 15.53 -12.65 4.08
CA PRO A 83 16.62 -13.13 4.93
C PRO A 83 17.68 -12.05 5.13
N HIS A 84 18.29 -11.98 6.31
CA HIS A 84 19.33 -11.02 6.65
C HIS A 84 20.46 -11.71 7.43
N LEU A 85 21.70 -11.42 7.06
CA LEU A 85 22.91 -11.83 7.78
C LEU A 85 23.73 -10.59 8.08
N ILE A 86 24.06 -10.37 9.35
CA ILE A 86 24.79 -9.19 9.80
C ILE A 86 25.99 -9.63 10.63
N TYR A 87 27.14 -9.05 10.33
CA TYR A 87 28.39 -9.20 11.06
C TYR A 87 28.92 -7.81 11.43
N ALA A 88 29.18 -7.59 12.71
CA ALA A 88 29.70 -6.34 13.23
C ALA A 88 31.16 -6.54 13.65
N GLU A 89 32.09 -6.06 12.82
CA GLU A 89 33.54 -6.23 13.02
C GLU A 89 34.03 -5.71 14.38
N GLU A 90 33.56 -4.53 14.78
CA GLU A 90 33.99 -3.88 16.03
C GLU A 90 33.67 -4.70 17.28
N THR A 91 32.59 -5.49 17.26
CA THR A 91 32.13 -6.27 18.41
C THR A 91 32.31 -7.76 18.23
N TYR A 92 32.80 -8.20 17.06
CA TYR A 92 32.84 -9.59 16.63
C TYR A 92 31.49 -10.33 16.78
N LYS A 93 30.38 -9.58 16.72
CA LYS A 93 29.03 -10.15 16.85
C LYS A 93 28.46 -10.45 15.47
N SER A 94 27.80 -11.58 15.37
CA SER A 94 27.04 -11.99 14.18
C SER A 94 25.61 -12.35 14.55
N TYR A 95 24.67 -12.09 13.64
CA TYR A 95 23.36 -12.68 13.70
C TYR A 95 22.81 -12.99 12.32
N PHE A 96 22.05 -14.07 12.26
CA PHE A 96 21.28 -14.47 11.10
C PHE A 96 19.81 -14.37 11.45
N GLY A 97 18.99 -13.91 10.50
CA GLY A 97 17.58 -13.73 10.73
C GLY A 97 16.78 -13.64 9.45
N PHE A 98 15.48 -13.48 9.60
CA PHE A 98 14.59 -13.20 8.48
C PHE A 98 13.40 -12.37 8.93
N GLU A 99 12.81 -11.66 7.97
CA GLU A 99 11.51 -11.00 8.10
C GLU A 99 10.51 -11.70 7.18
N LEU A 100 9.37 -12.10 7.73
CA LEU A 100 8.18 -12.50 7.00
C LEU A 100 7.16 -11.38 7.08
N GLY A 101 6.67 -10.92 5.93
CA GLY A 101 5.67 -9.85 5.86
C GLY A 101 4.40 -10.29 5.15
N TYR A 102 3.26 -9.82 5.63
CA TYR A 102 1.97 -9.88 4.93
C TYR A 102 1.40 -8.46 4.78
N LYS A 103 1.37 -7.93 3.55
CA LYS A 103 0.78 -6.64 3.20
C LYS A 103 -0.65 -6.78 2.67
N ASN A 104 -1.42 -5.71 2.83
CA ASN A 104 -2.82 -5.61 2.41
C ASN A 104 -3.74 -6.65 3.05
N LEU A 105 -3.57 -6.88 4.36
CA LEU A 105 -4.43 -7.80 5.12
C LEU A 105 -5.91 -7.40 4.98
N SER A 106 -6.76 -8.38 4.70
CA SER A 106 -8.20 -8.21 4.44
C SER A 106 -8.55 -7.16 3.36
N GLY A 107 -7.61 -6.82 2.49
CA GLY A 107 -7.79 -5.78 1.47
C GLY A 107 -7.84 -4.34 2.03
N LYS A 108 -7.31 -4.11 3.24
CA LYS A 108 -7.45 -2.84 3.97
C LYS A 108 -6.17 -1.99 4.04
N ASN A 109 -5.13 -2.31 3.26
CA ASN A 109 -3.79 -1.73 3.40
C ASN A 109 -3.20 -1.88 4.82
N GLN A 110 -3.42 -3.05 5.43
CA GLN A 110 -2.88 -3.42 6.74
C GLN A 110 -1.65 -4.32 6.56
N LYS A 111 -0.68 -4.22 7.46
CA LYS A 111 0.60 -4.97 7.42
C LYS A 111 0.74 -5.84 8.68
N LEU A 112 1.15 -7.08 8.50
CA LEU A 112 1.65 -7.97 9.56
C LEU A 112 3.11 -8.30 9.24
N TRP A 113 3.96 -8.38 10.26
CA TRP A 113 5.33 -8.86 10.09
C TRP A 113 5.80 -9.68 11.28
N LEU A 114 6.70 -10.62 10.99
CA LEU A 114 7.43 -11.43 11.95
C LEU A 114 8.91 -11.31 11.62
N THR A 115 9.69 -10.85 12.58
CA THR A 115 11.15 -10.75 12.47
C THR A 115 11.79 -11.70 13.47
N THR A 116 12.70 -12.55 12.98
CA THR A 116 13.49 -13.46 13.82
C THR A 116 14.97 -13.18 13.64
N ALA A 117 15.75 -13.34 14.70
CA ALA A 117 17.21 -13.32 14.65
C ALA A 117 17.80 -14.30 15.68
N VAL A 118 18.89 -14.96 15.30
CA VAL A 118 19.67 -15.90 16.12
C VAL A 118 21.17 -15.58 16.01
N GLY A 119 21.94 -15.95 17.03
CA GLY A 119 23.38 -15.66 17.13
C GLY A 119 23.67 -14.87 18.39
N ASN A 120 24.47 -13.81 18.26
CA ASN A 120 24.75 -12.86 19.35
C ASN A 120 23.56 -11.95 19.68
N LEU A 121 22.49 -12.01 18.87
CA LEU A 121 21.19 -11.45 19.15
C LEU A 121 20.15 -12.57 19.02
N LYS A 122 19.32 -12.78 20.03
CA LYS A 122 18.16 -13.67 19.97
C LYS A 122 16.90 -12.82 20.04
N LYS A 123 16.22 -12.69 18.90
CA LYS A 123 15.05 -11.81 18.77
C LYS A 123 13.91 -12.54 18.08
N ILE A 124 12.73 -12.42 18.64
CA ILE A 124 11.46 -12.74 17.96
C ILE A 124 10.56 -11.52 18.17
N GLU A 125 10.13 -10.93 17.06
CA GLU A 125 9.28 -9.73 17.06
C GLU A 125 8.13 -9.93 16.10
N PHE A 126 6.93 -9.63 16.58
CA PHE A 126 5.72 -9.61 15.79
C PHE A 126 5.12 -8.21 15.82
N GLY A 127 4.65 -7.75 14.66
CA GLY A 127 4.00 -6.46 14.56
C GLY A 127 2.80 -6.46 13.62
N TYR A 128 1.90 -5.54 13.92
CA TYR A 128 0.74 -5.23 13.13
C TYR A 128 0.61 -3.71 12.98
N GLN A 129 0.40 -3.26 11.75
CA GLN A 129 0.23 -1.86 11.41
C GLN A 129 -1.00 -1.67 10.55
N ASN A 130 -1.76 -0.63 10.89
CA ASN A 130 -2.89 -0.15 10.10
C ASN A 130 -2.54 1.21 9.48
N ASN A 131 -3.38 1.67 8.56
CA ASN A 131 -3.13 2.83 7.70
C ASN A 131 -3.06 4.20 8.42
N TYR A 132 -3.17 4.23 9.76
CA TYR A 132 -3.18 5.45 10.56
C TYR A 132 -2.15 5.44 11.70
N TYR A 133 -1.86 4.26 12.26
CA TYR A 133 -0.98 4.08 13.41
C TYR A 133 -0.32 2.69 13.37
N ILE A 134 0.80 2.55 14.08
CA ILE A 134 1.27 1.24 14.53
C ILE A 134 0.36 0.84 15.68
N ASP A 135 -0.58 -0.08 15.42
CA ASP A 135 -1.61 -0.46 16.39
C ASP A 135 -1.06 -1.43 17.44
N PHE A 136 -0.14 -2.32 17.06
CA PHE A 136 0.41 -3.32 17.97
C PHE A 136 1.84 -3.74 17.59
N PHE A 137 2.72 -3.73 18.57
CA PHE A 137 4.09 -4.20 18.45
C PHE A 137 4.45 -4.98 19.71
N TRP A 138 4.90 -6.23 19.55
CA TRP A 138 5.36 -7.04 20.67
C TRP A 138 6.61 -7.82 20.25
N GLY A 139 7.65 -7.74 21.08
CA GLY A 139 8.89 -8.44 20.83
C GLY A 139 9.56 -8.89 22.11
N VAL A 140 10.21 -10.04 22.05
CA VAL A 140 11.09 -10.54 23.10
C VAL A 140 12.50 -10.56 22.52
N SER A 141 13.41 -9.87 23.20
CA SER A 141 14.84 -9.93 22.94
C SER A 141 15.51 -10.57 24.13
N LEU A 142 16.24 -11.65 23.91
CA LEU A 142 17.03 -12.33 24.93
C LEU A 142 18.49 -11.91 24.74
N SER A 143 19.05 -11.29 25.78
CA SER A 143 20.47 -10.93 25.88
C SER A 143 21.35 -12.15 26.15
#